data_AF-A0A6B8RU00-F1
#
_entry.id   AF-A0A6B8RU00-F1
#
_cell.length_a   1.000
_cell.length_b   1.000
_cell.length_c   1.000
_cell.angle_alpha   90.00
_cell.angle_beta   90.00
_cell.angle_gamma   90.00
#
_symmetry.space_group_name_H-M   'P 1'
#
loop_
_entity.id
_entity.type
_entity.pdbx_description
1 polymer ?
#
loop_
_entity_poly.entity_id
_entity_poly.type
_entity_poly.pdbx_seq_one_letter_code
_entity_poly.pdbx_strand_id
1 'polypeptide(L)'
;MKVGSCREQHKSWDQDLSPQWYYRSSKTASPEQFLEDEIYFLRRRMEQMFNQEQSLTSDSVLELSHLLDHKINEYMYKTYRNR
;
A
#
# COMPACT_ATOMS: atom_id res chain seq x y z
N MET A 1 -3.32 30.46 -26.03
CA MET A 1 -2.89 29.07 -26.26
C MET A 1 -2.38 28.52 -24.94
N LYS A 2 -3.12 27.61 -24.29
CA LYS A 2 -2.77 27.07 -22.98
C LYS A 2 -2.15 25.70 -23.22
N VAL A 3 -0.83 25.66 -23.34
CA VAL A 3 -0.09 24.39 -23.31
C VAL A 3 -0.11 23.91 -21.86
N GLY A 4 -0.91 22.87 -21.59
CA GLY A 4 -0.93 22.19 -20.31
C GLY A 4 0.41 21.51 -20.10
N SER A 5 1.20 22.03 -19.16
CA SER A 5 2.40 21.35 -18.68
C SER A 5 1.94 20.22 -17.76
N CYS A 6 1.78 19.02 -18.31
CA CYS A 6 1.68 17.79 -17.54
C CYS A 6 3.01 17.60 -16.82
N ARG A 7 3.06 18.04 -15.57
CA ARG A 7 4.21 17.87 -14.69
C ARG A 7 4.32 16.39 -14.35
N GLU A 8 5.23 15.68 -15.01
CA GLU A 8 5.69 14.37 -14.59
C GLU A 8 6.28 14.49 -13.18
N GLN A 9 5.49 14.08 -12.19
CA GLN A 9 5.96 13.88 -10.84
C GLN A 9 6.30 12.40 -10.72
N HIS A 10 7.55 12.08 -11.03
CA HIS A 10 8.18 10.82 -10.66
C HIS A 10 8.25 10.76 -9.12
N LYS A 11 7.13 10.38 -8.49
CA LYS A 11 7.06 10.16 -7.06
C LYS A 11 7.62 8.77 -6.78
N SER A 12 8.86 8.74 -6.29
CA SER A 12 9.42 7.58 -5.60
C SER A 12 8.48 7.18 -4.47
N TRP A 13 7.85 6.02 -4.57
CA TRP A 13 6.81 5.52 -3.67
C TRP A 13 7.32 5.18 -2.27
N ASP A 14 8.63 5.17 -2.06
CA ASP A 14 9.26 4.54 -0.90
C ASP A 14 9.58 5.46 0.29
N GLN A 15 9.54 6.79 0.15
CA GLN A 15 10.49 7.58 0.96
C GLN A 15 10.02 8.43 2.15
N ASP A 16 8.73 8.51 2.52
CA ASP A 16 8.37 9.45 3.61
C ASP A 16 7.45 8.95 4.71
N LEU A 17 6.97 7.71 4.67
CA LEU A 17 6.02 7.24 5.69
C LEU A 17 6.24 5.77 5.99
N SER A 18 7.39 5.44 6.60
CA SER A 18 7.46 4.28 7.48
C SER A 18 6.73 4.67 8.76
N PRO A 19 5.46 4.27 8.96
CA PRO A 19 4.71 4.71 10.13
C PRO A 19 5.39 4.16 11.38
N GLN A 20 5.38 4.91 12.47
CA GLN A 20 6.00 4.51 13.74
C GLN A 20 5.51 3.12 14.24
N TRP A 21 4.35 2.65 13.79
CA TRP A 21 3.82 1.33 14.10
C TRP A 21 4.57 0.18 13.38
N TYR A 22 5.16 0.41 12.20
CA TYR A 22 5.98 -0.58 11.47
C TYR A 22 7.27 -0.93 12.24
N TYR A 23 7.93 0.07 12.83
CA TYR A 23 9.13 -0.14 13.65
C TYR A 23 8.81 -0.76 15.03
N ARG A 24 7.63 -0.48 15.61
CA ARG A 24 7.27 -0.93 16.97
C ARG A 24 6.85 -2.41 17.05
N SER A 25 6.34 -2.99 15.96
CA SER A 25 5.96 -4.42 15.88
C SER A 25 7.15 -5.37 15.72
N SER A 26 8.32 -4.87 15.30
CA SER A 26 9.42 -5.66 14.73
C SER A 26 10.23 -6.56 15.69
N LYS A 27 9.90 -6.63 17.00
CA LYS A 27 10.65 -7.47 17.95
C LYS A 27 9.93 -8.72 18.46
N THR A 28 8.61 -8.83 18.27
CA THR A 28 7.83 -9.99 18.78
C THR A 28 6.63 -10.36 17.91
N ALA A 29 6.37 -9.66 16.81
CA ALA A 29 5.19 -9.92 15.99
C ALA A 29 5.30 -11.24 15.22
N SER A 30 4.21 -12.00 15.15
CA SER A 30 4.16 -13.20 14.32
C SER A 30 4.17 -12.82 12.83
N PRO A 31 4.60 -13.73 11.93
CA PRO A 31 4.54 -13.49 10.49
C PRO A 31 3.14 -13.10 9.98
N GLU A 32 2.09 -13.59 10.64
CA GLU A 32 0.69 -13.25 10.37
C GLU A 32 0.37 -11.82 10.78
N GLN A 33 0.80 -11.39 11.97
CA GLN A 33 0.60 -10.02 12.44
C GLN A 33 1.29 -9.01 11.52
N PHE A 34 2.47 -9.34 11.01
CA PHE A 34 3.18 -8.49 10.05
C PHE A 34 2.42 -8.33 8.74
N LEU A 35 1.78 -9.40 8.26
CA LEU A 35 0.95 -9.36 7.05
C LEU A 35 -0.33 -8.54 7.26
N GLU A 36 -0.99 -8.66 8.41
CA GLU A 36 -2.17 -7.85 8.75
C GLU A 36 -1.83 -6.36 8.77
N ASP A 37 -0.72 -6.02 9.40
CA ASP A 37 -0.14 -4.69 9.46
C ASP A 37 0.15 -4.15 8.04
N GLU A 38 0.77 -4.95 7.18
CA GLU A 38 1.11 -4.58 5.80
C GLU A 38 -0.15 -4.37 4.93
N ILE A 39 -1.17 -5.22 5.06
CA ILE A 39 -2.47 -5.06 4.39
C ILE A 39 -3.14 -3.75 4.84
N TYR A 40 -3.10 -3.45 6.14
CA TYR A 40 -3.69 -2.23 6.68
C TYR A 40 -3.00 -0.97 6.17
N PHE A 41 -1.67 -0.99 6.06
CA PHE A 41 -0.90 0.10 5.47
C PHE A 41 -1.29 0.34 4.02
N LEU A 42 -1.30 -0.72 3.21
CA LEU A 42 -1.57 -0.63 1.78
C LEU A 42 -2.97 -0.10 1.51
N ARG A 43 -3.98 -0.49 2.32
CA ARG A 43 -5.34 0.08 2.26
C ARG A 43 -5.34 1.58 2.50
N ARG A 44 -4.77 2.02 3.63
CA ARG A 44 -4.70 3.45 3.95
C ARG A 44 -3.96 4.24 2.89
N ARG A 45 -2.90 3.67 2.31
CA ARG A 45 -2.10 4.33 1.28
C ARG A 45 -2.88 4.47 -0.03
N MET A 46 -3.57 3.41 -0.45
CA MET A 46 -4.45 3.43 -1.61
C MET A 46 -5.57 4.47 -1.44
N GLU A 47 -6.20 4.54 -0.25
CA GLU A 47 -7.22 5.55 0.05
C GLU A 47 -6.67 6.98 0.00
N GLN A 48 -5.46 7.21 0.53
CA GLN A 48 -4.80 8.50 0.44
C GLN A 48 -4.49 8.89 -1.00
N MET A 49 -3.99 7.96 -1.81
CA MET A 49 -3.69 8.20 -3.22
C MET A 49 -4.94 8.47 -4.04
N PHE A 50 -6.01 7.72 -3.79
CA PHE A 50 -7.31 7.99 -4.41
C PHE A 50 -7.80 9.41 -4.08
N ASN A 51 -7.69 9.84 -2.83
CA ASN A 51 -8.06 11.20 -2.44
C ASN A 51 -7.20 12.28 -3.11
N GLN A 52 -5.91 12.00 -3.36
CA GLN A 52 -5.00 12.94 -4.03
C GLN A 52 -5.24 13.02 -5.53
N GLU A 53 -5.40 11.89 -6.19
CA GLU A 53 -5.53 11.82 -7.65
C GLU A 53 -6.97 11.95 -8.14
N GLN A 54 -7.96 11.81 -7.24
CA GLN A 54 -9.40 11.80 -7.52
C GLN A 54 -9.79 10.76 -8.59
N SER A 55 -8.98 9.72 -8.77
CA SER A 55 -9.15 8.69 -9.78
C SER A 55 -8.82 7.32 -9.18
N LEU A 56 -9.72 6.36 -9.39
CA LEU A 56 -9.49 4.95 -9.01
C LEU A 56 -8.71 4.17 -10.08
N THR A 57 -8.64 4.71 -11.30
CA THR A 57 -8.02 4.04 -12.45
C THR A 57 -6.71 4.69 -12.86
N SER A 58 -6.14 5.52 -11.99
CA SER A 58 -4.79 6.00 -12.20
C SER A 58 -3.79 4.88 -11.98
N ASP A 59 -2.71 4.87 -12.74
CA ASP A 59 -1.68 3.83 -12.67
C ASP A 59 -1.14 3.66 -11.24
N SER A 60 -0.99 4.79 -10.54
CA SER A 60 -0.62 4.88 -9.12
C SER A 60 -1.54 4.10 -8.17
N VAL A 61 -2.86 4.28 -8.29
CA VAL A 61 -3.85 3.63 -7.41
C VAL A 61 -4.01 2.17 -7.81
N LEU A 62 -3.91 1.86 -9.10
CA LEU A 62 -3.95 0.49 -9.62
C LEU A 62 -2.74 -0.33 -9.12
N GLU A 63 -1.53 0.20 -9.18
CA GLU A 63 -0.32 -0.49 -8.69
C GLU A 63 -0.42 -0.80 -7.19
N LEU A 64 -0.87 0.17 -6.38
CA LEU A 64 -1.13 -0.04 -4.96
C LEU A 64 -2.24 -1.07 -4.71
N SER A 65 -3.29 -1.06 -5.51
CA SER A 65 -4.38 -2.05 -5.43
C SER A 65 -3.88 -3.46 -5.76
N HIS A 66 -3.06 -3.61 -6.80
CA HIS A 66 -2.44 -4.88 -7.15
C HIS A 66 -1.53 -5.41 -6.05
N LEU A 67 -0.72 -4.54 -5.44
CA LEU A 67 0.13 -4.91 -4.32
C LEU A 67 -0.69 -5.31 -3.08
N LEU A 68 -1.77 -4.59 -2.80
CA LEU A 68 -2.70 -4.91 -1.72
C LEU A 68 -3.36 -6.27 -1.94
N ASP A 69 -3.84 -6.55 -3.16
CA ASP A 69 -4.44 -7.83 -3.51
C ASP A 69 -3.45 -8.98 -3.28
N HIS A 70 -2.18 -8.81 -3.70
CA HIS A 70 -1.15 -9.80 -3.47
C HIS A 70 -0.95 -10.11 -1.98
N LYS A 71 -0.92 -9.08 -1.12
CA LYS A 71 -0.76 -9.26 0.33
C LYS A 71 -1.98 -9.90 0.99
N ILE A 72 -3.19 -9.60 0.51
CA ILE A 72 -4.42 -10.27 0.94
C ILE A 72 -4.35 -11.76 0.57
N ASN A 73 -3.96 -12.08 -0.66
CA ASN A 73 -3.82 -13.47 -1.11
C ASN A 73 -2.78 -14.24 -0.30
N GLU A 74 -1.64 -13.61 0.01
CA GLU A 74 -0.62 -14.18 0.91
C GLU A 74 -1.17 -14.46 2.31
N TYR A 75 -1.88 -13.50 2.91
CA TYR A 75 -2.51 -13.66 4.23
C TYR A 75 -3.52 -14.80 4.23
N MET A 76 -4.39 -14.85 3.22
CA MET A 76 -5.38 -15.90 3.07
C MET A 76 -4.68 -17.26 2.97
N TYR A 77 -3.68 -17.40 2.10
CA TYR A 77 -2.93 -18.64 1.95
C TYR A 77 -2.30 -19.12 3.27
N LYS A 78 -1.60 -18.23 3.99
CA LYS A 78 -0.94 -18.59 5.26
C LYS A 78 -1.96 -18.93 6.36
N THR A 79 -3.06 -18.21 6.42
CA THR A 79 -4.13 -18.45 7.41
C THR A 79 -4.86 -19.77 7.14
N TYR A 80 -5.08 -20.14 5.87
CA TYR A 80 -5.74 -21.41 5.53
C TYR A 80 -4.80 -22.60 5.54
N ARG A 81 -3.49 -22.41 5.35
CA ARG A 81 -2.49 -23.49 5.41
C ARG A 81 -2.10 -23.89 6.83
N ASN A 82 -2.19 -22.96 7.78
CA ASN A 82 -1.83 -23.18 9.19
C ASN A 82 -3.05 -23.49 10.09
N ARG A 83 -4.24 -23.71 9.52
CA ARG A 83 -5.44 -24.20 10.20
C ARG A 83 -5.71 -25.65 9.83
#